data_AF-A0A0L8I3S6-F1
#
_entry.id   AF-A0A0L8I3S6-F1
#
_cell.length_a   1.000
_cell.length_b   1.000
_cell.length_c   1.000
_cell.angle_alpha   90.00
_cell.angle_beta   90.00
_cell.angle_gamma   90.00
#
_symmetry.space_group_name_H-M   'P 1'
#
loop_
_entity.id
_entity.type
_entity.pdbx_description
1 polymer ?
#
loop_
_entity_poly.entity_id
_entity_poly.type
_entity_poly.pdbx_seq_one_letter_code
_entity_poly.pdbx_strand_id
1 'polypeptide(L)'
;VSREDRVPYRTIFERCNSFIIKSLIDKRQFRWNAHLIKMHPFRLPHIVFNEELTEGQQSVRRQRKKYKDQVAAILRKCNVPLTDIVKLAAD
;
A
#
# COMPACT_ATOMS: atom_id res chain seq x y z
N VAL A 1 4.44 -13.21 35.04
CA VAL A 1 4.86 -12.04 34.24
C VAL A 1 4.00 -10.89 34.68
N SER A 2 4.57 -9.95 35.43
CA SER A 2 3.85 -8.79 35.96
C SER A 2 3.40 -7.89 34.81
N ARG A 3 2.43 -7.00 35.03
CA ARG A 3 1.94 -6.09 33.97
C ARG A 3 3.05 -5.13 33.51
N GLU A 4 3.99 -4.82 34.41
CA GLU A 4 5.21 -4.04 34.12
C GLU A 4 6.19 -4.75 33.17
N ASP A 5 6.17 -6.08 33.08
CA ASP A 5 7.11 -6.86 32.25
C ASP A 5 6.67 -6.95 30.77
N ARG A 6 5.49 -6.43 30.42
CA ARG A 6 4.96 -6.51 29.05
C ARG A 6 5.56 -5.42 28.17
N VAL A 7 6.59 -5.77 27.41
CA VAL A 7 7.17 -4.89 26.38
C VAL A 7 6.29 -4.91 25.12
N PRO A 8 5.88 -3.76 24.57
CA PRO A 8 5.16 -3.71 23.30
C PRO A 8 6.05 -4.23 22.16
N TYR A 9 5.45 -4.99 21.23
CA TYR A 9 6.15 -5.51 20.05
C TYR A 9 6.92 -4.43 19.27
N ARG A 10 6.35 -3.23 19.13
CA ARG A 10 7.02 -2.09 18.47
C ARG A 10 8.40 -1.83 19.07
N THR A 11 8.50 -1.75 20.39
CA THR A 11 9.75 -1.51 21.14
C THR A 11 10.77 -2.61 20.91
N ILE A 12 10.33 -3.86 20.76
CA ILE A 12 11.21 -5.00 20.47
C ILE A 12 11.80 -4.84 19.07
N PHE A 13 10.98 -4.51 18.07
CA PHE A 13 11.43 -4.27 16.70
C PHE A 13 12.37 -3.08 16.59
N GLU A 14 12.09 -1.98 17.30
CA GLU A 14 12.97 -0.80 17.39
C GLU A 14 14.33 -1.15 18.00
N ARG A 15 14.36 -1.90 19.12
CA ARG A 15 15.60 -2.35 19.76
C ARG A 15 16.44 -3.26 18.86
N CYS A 16 15.79 -4.14 18.11
CA CYS A 16 16.45 -5.08 17.21
C CYS A 16 16.76 -4.48 15.83
N ASN A 17 16.45 -3.20 15.58
CA ASN A 17 16.53 -2.55 14.27
C ASN A 17 15.91 -3.40 13.14
N SER A 18 14.76 -4.01 13.43
CA SER A 18 14.09 -4.97 12.55
C SER A 18 12.67 -4.51 12.22
N PHE A 19 12.10 -5.08 11.16
CA PHE A 19 10.76 -4.71 10.69
C PHE A 19 9.77 -5.84 10.93
N ILE A 20 8.53 -5.46 11.22
CA ILE A 20 7.41 -6.41 11.21
C ILE A 20 7.22 -6.90 9.77
N ILE A 21 6.93 -8.20 9.60
CA ILE A 21 6.71 -8.84 8.28
C ILE A 21 5.68 -8.06 7.45
N LYS A 22 4.61 -7.57 8.09
CA LYS A 22 3.60 -6.70 7.47
C LYS A 22 4.22 -5.48 6.79
N SER A 23 5.12 -4.78 7.46
CA SER A 23 5.81 -3.60 6.93
C SER A 23 6.71 -3.94 5.75
N LEU A 24 7.36 -5.11 5.75
CA LEU A 24 8.17 -5.59 4.62
C LEU A 24 7.31 -5.89 3.39
N ILE A 25 6.14 -6.53 3.58
CA ILE A 25 5.18 -6.79 2.51
C ILE A 25 4.67 -5.47 1.94
N ASP A 26 4.26 -4.54 2.80
CA ASP A 26 3.74 -3.24 2.40
C ASP A 26 4.80 -2.46 1.58
N LYS A 27 6.08 -2.48 2.01
CA LYS A 27 7.19 -1.87 1.24
C LYS A 27 7.30 -2.46 -0.17
N ARG A 28 7.26 -3.79 -0.32
CA ARG A 28 7.31 -4.45 -1.63
C ARG A 28 6.10 -4.11 -2.49
N GLN A 29 4.91 -4.06 -1.90
CA GLN A 29 3.70 -3.66 -2.61
C GLN A 29 3.78 -2.20 -3.08
N PHE A 30 4.28 -1.27 -2.27
CA PHE A 30 4.46 0.13 -2.70
C PHE A 30 5.44 0.25 -3.86
N ARG A 31 6.54 -0.51 -3.85
CA ARG A 31 7.48 -0.55 -4.98
C ARG A 31 6.82 -1.04 -6.27
N TRP A 32 6.04 -2.11 -6.19
CA TRP A 32 5.29 -2.61 -7.34
C TRP A 32 4.28 -1.58 -7.87
N ASN A 33 3.52 -0.94 -6.98
CA ASN A 33 2.56 0.09 -7.37
C ASN A 33 3.21 1.34 -7.99
N ALA A 34 4.34 1.79 -7.44
CA ALA A 34 5.12 2.86 -8.06
C ALA A 34 5.60 2.49 -9.47
N HIS A 35 6.01 1.23 -9.66
CA HIS A 35 6.41 0.74 -10.96
C HIS A 35 5.23 0.74 -11.94
N LEU A 36 4.04 0.27 -11.52
CA LEU A 36 2.82 0.34 -12.33
C LEU A 36 2.49 1.77 -12.77
N ILE A 37 2.61 2.76 -11.88
CA ILE A 37 2.37 4.17 -12.19
C ILE A 37 3.38 4.71 -13.22
N LYS A 38 4.63 4.24 -13.19
CA LYS A 38 5.67 4.62 -14.15
C LYS A 38 5.61 3.84 -15.47
N MET A 39 4.88 2.73 -15.53
CA MET A 39 4.79 1.92 -16.75
C MET A 39 4.08 2.69 -17.87
N HIS A 40 4.47 2.41 -19.12
CA HIS A 40 3.81 2.97 -20.30
C HIS A 40 2.31 2.59 -20.32
N PRO A 41 1.40 3.52 -20.68
CA PRO A 41 -0.04 3.32 -20.56
C PRO A 41 -0.61 2.15 -21.38
N PHE A 42 0.05 1.78 -22.48
CA PHE A 42 -0.34 0.64 -23.32
C PHE A 42 0.09 -0.73 -22.78
N ARG A 43 0.83 -0.78 -21.67
CA ARG A 43 1.19 -2.07 -21.06
C ARG A 43 0.01 -2.64 -20.29
N LEU A 44 -0.28 -3.93 -20.49
CA LEU A 44 -1.37 -4.63 -19.81
C LEU A 44 -1.44 -4.37 -18.29
N PRO A 45 -0.33 -4.38 -17.52
CA PRO A 45 -0.42 -4.12 -16.08
C PRO A 45 -0.87 -2.68 -15.74
N HIS A 46 -0.47 -1.67 -16.53
CA HIS A 46 -0.92 -0.29 -16.34
C HIS A 46 -2.40 -0.14 -16.70
N ILE A 47 -2.84 -0.81 -17.77
CA ILE A 47 -4.25 -0.86 -18.18
C ILE A 47 -5.06 -1.44 -17.02
N VAL A 48 -4.79 -2.68 -16.61
CA VAL A 48 -5.50 -3.37 -15.51
C VAL A 48 -5.48 -2.56 -14.20
N PHE A 49 -4.41 -1.85 -13.90
CA PHE A 49 -4.32 -0.99 -12.73
C PHE A 49 -5.33 0.18 -12.73
N ASN A 50 -5.63 0.72 -13.91
CA ASN A 50 -6.53 1.84 -14.13
C ASN A 50 -7.94 1.44 -14.58
N GLU A 51 -8.13 0.18 -14.96
CA GLU A 51 -9.42 -0.38 -15.33
C GLU A 51 -10.36 -0.56 -14.14
N GLU A 52 -11.64 -0.63 -14.46
CA GLU A 52 -12.70 -0.87 -13.49
C GLU A 52 -12.70 -2.34 -13.03
N LEU A 53 -12.84 -2.56 -11.73
CA LEU A 53 -13.00 -3.89 -11.18
C LEU A 53 -14.40 -4.42 -11.55
N THR A 54 -14.46 -5.72 -11.86
CA THR A 54 -15.73 -6.44 -12.07
C THR A 54 -16.62 -6.42 -10.83
N GLU A 55 -16.00 -6.37 -9.65
CA GLU A 55 -16.65 -6.35 -8.34
C GLU A 55 -16.25 -5.12 -7.53
N GLY A 56 -17.19 -4.57 -6.76
CA GLY A 56 -16.98 -3.35 -5.97
C GLY A 56 -17.71 -2.15 -6.57
N GLN A 57 -19.03 -2.12 -6.41
CA GLN A 57 -19.85 -0.95 -6.68
C GLN A 57 -19.72 0.06 -5.54
N GLN A 58 -19.49 1.34 -5.86
CA GLN A 58 -19.87 2.42 -4.93
C GLN A 58 -21.34 2.75 -5.22
N SER A 59 -22.20 2.54 -4.21
CA SER A 59 -23.65 2.81 -4.18
C SER A 59 -24.26 3.43 -5.46
N VAL A 60 -24.88 2.61 -6.31
CA VAL A 60 -25.89 2.86 -7.39
C VAL A 60 -25.67 4.03 -8.39
N ARG A 61 -24.79 5.01 -8.15
CA ARG A 61 -24.60 6.23 -8.93
C ARG A 61 -23.14 6.69 -9.02
N ARG A 62 -22.17 5.96 -8.47
CA ARG A 62 -20.74 6.30 -8.56
C ARG A 62 -20.00 5.39 -9.54
N GLN A 63 -18.90 5.91 -10.07
CA GLN A 63 -17.96 5.17 -10.92
C GLN A 63 -17.55 3.85 -10.25
N ARG A 64 -17.33 2.81 -11.06
CA ARG A 64 -16.88 1.52 -10.54
C ARG A 64 -15.49 1.67 -9.94
N LYS A 65 -15.24 0.90 -8.87
CA LYS A 65 -13.97 0.95 -8.15
C LYS A 65 -12.85 0.45 -9.05
N LYS A 66 -11.74 1.17 -9.10
CA LYS A 66 -10.53 0.76 -9.83
C LYS A 66 -9.52 0.15 -8.87
N TYR A 67 -8.59 -0.65 -9.38
CA TYR A 67 -7.53 -1.23 -8.54
C TYR A 67 -6.67 -0.12 -7.89
N LYS A 68 -6.36 0.95 -8.61
CA LYS A 68 -5.65 2.13 -8.06
C LYS A 68 -6.34 2.77 -6.86
N ASP A 69 -7.67 2.71 -6.77
CA ASP A 69 -8.42 3.31 -5.65
C ASP A 69 -8.23 2.50 -4.36
N GLN A 70 -8.03 1.18 -4.49
CA GLN A 70 -7.70 0.32 -3.37
C GLN A 70 -6.31 0.63 -2.84
N VAL A 71 -5.34 0.89 -3.72
CA VAL A 71 -3.99 1.32 -3.36
C VAL A 71 -4.04 2.68 -2.67
N ALA A 72 -4.79 3.65 -3.23
CA ALA A 72 -5.06 4.94 -2.60
C ALA A 72 -5.69 4.82 -1.20
N ALA A 73 -6.57 3.84 -0.98
CA ALA A 73 -7.16 3.58 0.33
C ALA A 73 -6.15 3.01 1.33
N ILE A 74 -5.27 2.09 0.89
CA ILE A 74 -4.21 1.51 1.73
C ILE A 74 -3.22 2.60 2.16
N LEU A 75 -2.82 3.47 1.24
CA LEU A 75 -1.88 4.57 1.53
C LEU A 75 -2.42 5.56 2.55
N ARG A 76 -3.71 5.92 2.43
CA ARG A 76 -4.38 6.76 3.44
C ARG A 76 -4.35 6.11 4.82
N LYS A 77 -4.52 4.79 4.91
CA LYS A 77 -4.37 4.06 6.18
C LYS A 77 -2.94 4.08 6.71
N CYS A 78 -1.95 4.09 5.82
CA CYS A 78 -0.54 4.20 6.16
C CYS A 78 -0.07 5.64 6.41
N ASN A 79 -0.95 6.64 6.27
CA ASN A 79 -0.62 8.07 6.34
C ASN A 79 0.50 8.49 5.35
N VAL A 80 0.55 7.85 4.18
CA VAL A 80 1.52 8.13 3.12
C VAL A 80 0.83 8.87 1.98
N PRO A 81 1.33 10.06 1.56
CA PRO A 81 0.82 10.74 0.38
C PRO A 81 1.06 9.92 -0.90
N LEU A 82 0.09 9.94 -1.83
CA LEU A 82 0.23 9.25 -3.12
C LEU A 82 1.46 9.74 -3.91
N THR A 83 1.79 11.03 -3.80
CA THR A 83 2.94 11.66 -4.44
C THR A 83 4.27 11.10 -3.93
N ASP A 84 4.31 10.63 -2.69
CA ASP A 84 5.54 10.14 -2.06
C ASP A 84 5.78 8.66 -2.30
N ILE A 85 4.83 7.89 -2.85
CA ILE A 85 5.06 6.50 -3.27
C ILE A 85 6.24 6.40 -4.22
N VAL A 86 6.32 7.32 -5.17
CA VAL A 86 7.36 7.27 -6.20
C VAL A 86 8.74 7.43 -5.57
N LYS A 87 8.83 8.23 -4.50
CA LYS A 87 10.05 8.42 -3.70
C LYS A 87 10.32 7.21 -2.81
N LEU A 88 9.32 6.77 -2.05
CA LEU A 88 9.40 5.60 -1.15
C LEU A 88 9.72 4.30 -1.88
N ALA A 89 9.42 4.23 -3.17
CA ALA A 89 9.73 3.10 -4.01
C ALA A 89 11.15 3.13 -4.62
N ALA A 90 11.84 4.26 -4.55
CA ALA A 90 13.20 4.42 -5.05
C ALA A 90 14.27 3.95 -4.04
N ASP A 91 13.88 3.72 -2.78
CA ASP A 91 14.72 3.23 -1.66
C ASP A 91 14.81 1.70 -1.52
#